data_AF-A0A930U2A7-F1
#
_entry.id   AF-A0A930U2A7-F1
#
_cell.length_a   1.000
_cell.length_b   1.000
_cell.length_c   1.000
_cell.angle_alpha   90.00
_cell.angle_beta   90.00
_cell.angle_gamma   90.00
#
_symmetry.space_group_name_H-M   'P 1'
#
loop_
_entity.id
_entity.type
_entity.pdbx_description
1 polymer ?
#
loop_
_entity_poly.entity_id
_entity_poly.type
_entity_poly.pdbx_seq_one_letter_code
_entity_poly.pdbx_strand_id
1 'polypeptide(L)'
;MTQENFNFMDLLDDDAWFEASARREESVDCEALAGYGWGTHLGAVMSNPQGYSHVAQLRSMVMQAWKQLVSEWDLGIGAEAAEAKGQELIMERLHRPEPEIQEILLALLEAKLSKPEGEWDMTEFVHSQIRAVFGKVLTQKDWRAIAESARDRIYAQVLRQELVAVERL
;
A
#
# COMPACT_ATOMS: atom_id res chain seq x y z
N MET A 1 -28.17 4.78 -21.80
CA MET A 1 -26.94 5.50 -21.41
C MET A 1 -25.87 4.44 -21.28
N THR A 2 -24.94 4.40 -22.23
CA THR A 2 -23.82 3.45 -22.23
C THR A 2 -22.93 3.79 -21.04
N GLN A 3 -22.80 2.84 -20.12
CA GLN A 3 -21.87 2.89 -19.00
C GLN A 3 -20.47 2.98 -19.62
N GLU A 4 -19.91 4.18 -19.65
CA GLU A 4 -18.51 4.38 -20.04
C GLU A 4 -17.65 3.48 -19.15
N ASN A 5 -16.72 2.79 -19.82
CA ASN A 5 -15.82 1.81 -19.26
C ASN A 5 -14.89 2.51 -18.27
N PHE A 6 -15.35 2.70 -17.03
CA PHE A 6 -14.62 3.38 -15.98
C PHE A 6 -13.35 2.58 -15.67
N ASN A 7 -12.22 3.07 -16.18
CA ASN A 7 -10.93 2.50 -15.88
C ASN A 7 -10.43 3.10 -14.57
N PHE A 8 -10.54 2.32 -13.50
CA PHE A 8 -10.05 2.64 -12.15
C PHE A 8 -8.58 3.12 -12.15
N MET A 9 -7.81 2.70 -13.15
CA MET A 9 -6.39 3.05 -13.33
C MET A 9 -6.15 4.50 -13.75
N ASP A 10 -7.11 5.14 -14.41
CA ASP A 10 -7.00 6.54 -14.83
C ASP A 10 -6.98 7.50 -13.61
N LEU A 11 -7.41 7.01 -12.43
CA LEU A 11 -7.35 7.72 -11.16
C LEU A 11 -6.02 7.53 -10.42
N LEU A 12 -5.21 6.53 -10.83
CA LEU A 12 -3.89 6.25 -10.29
C LEU A 12 -2.77 7.04 -11.02
N ASP A 13 -3.09 7.69 -12.15
CA ASP A 13 -2.19 8.44 -13.04
C ASP A 13 -1.72 9.82 -12.51
N ASP A 14 -2.08 10.24 -11.28
CA ASP A 14 -1.72 11.56 -10.74
C ASP A 14 -0.67 11.50 -9.62
N ASP A 15 0.53 11.05 -10.01
CA ASP A 15 1.71 10.66 -9.21
C ASP A 15 2.08 11.58 -8.03
N ALA A 16 1.81 12.89 -8.11
CA ALA A 16 2.26 13.86 -7.11
C ALA A 16 1.51 13.76 -5.76
N TRP A 17 0.25 13.33 -5.77
CA TRP A 17 -0.52 13.05 -4.56
C TRP A 17 -0.21 11.65 -3.98
N PHE A 18 0.12 10.70 -4.85
CA PHE A 18 0.47 9.32 -4.50
C PHE A 18 1.72 9.22 -3.62
N GLU A 19 2.78 9.97 -3.95
CA GLU A 19 4.01 9.98 -3.15
C GLU A 19 3.85 10.68 -1.79
N ALA A 20 3.02 11.73 -1.71
CA ALA A 20 2.85 12.53 -0.50
C ALA A 20 1.96 11.86 0.56
N SER A 21 1.04 10.99 0.13
CA SER A 21 0.16 10.19 0.99
C SER A 21 0.88 8.94 1.53
N ALA A 22 1.66 8.25 0.70
CA ALA A 22 2.47 7.09 1.11
C ALA A 22 3.50 7.44 2.21
N ARG A 23 4.12 8.63 2.14
CA ARG A 23 5.05 9.11 3.19
C ARG A 23 4.40 9.47 4.53
N ARG A 24 3.06 9.48 4.65
CA ARG A 24 2.33 9.88 5.88
C ARG A 24 1.52 8.77 6.54
N GLU A 25 1.34 7.62 5.86
CA GLU A 25 0.73 6.40 6.42
C GLU A 25 1.51 5.86 7.65
N GLU A 26 2.74 6.33 7.88
CA GLU A 26 3.58 6.01 9.04
C GLU A 26 3.00 6.46 10.40
N SER A 27 1.96 7.32 10.44
CA SER A 27 1.55 8.01 11.68
C SER A 27 0.06 8.02 12.03
N VAL A 28 -0.83 7.44 11.20
CA VAL A 28 -2.28 7.64 11.39
C VAL A 28 -3.09 6.37 11.11
N ASP A 29 -4.03 6.06 12.01
CA ASP A 29 -5.05 5.01 11.85
C ASP A 29 -5.86 5.23 10.56
N CYS A 30 -6.19 4.11 9.89
CA CYS A 30 -6.67 4.02 8.51
C CYS A 30 -7.91 4.88 8.14
N GLU A 31 -8.65 5.42 9.12
CA GLU A 31 -9.81 6.30 8.89
C GLU A 31 -9.44 7.79 8.72
N ALA A 32 -8.35 8.27 9.32
CA ALA A 32 -8.06 9.71 9.36
C ALA A 32 -7.36 10.26 8.10
N LEU A 33 -7.01 9.42 7.14
CA LEU A 33 -6.47 9.83 5.83
C LEU A 33 -7.56 10.16 4.80
N ALA A 34 -8.84 9.86 5.07
CA ALA A 34 -9.96 10.09 4.15
C ALA A 34 -10.28 11.58 3.86
N GLY A 35 -9.47 12.54 4.34
CA GLY A 35 -9.74 13.97 4.19
C GLY A 35 -8.53 14.90 4.11
N TYR A 36 -7.30 14.40 4.23
CA TYR A 36 -6.09 15.24 4.29
C TYR A 36 -5.29 15.17 2.99
N GLY A 37 -5.13 16.34 2.34
CA GLY A 37 -4.24 16.47 1.17
C GLY A 37 -4.94 16.68 -0.18
N TRP A 38 -6.22 17.08 -0.20
CA TRP A 38 -6.95 17.27 -1.46
C TRP A 38 -6.32 18.30 -2.41
N GLY A 39 -5.62 19.32 -1.89
CA GLY A 39 -4.78 20.24 -2.67
C GLY A 39 -5.43 20.73 -3.98
N THR A 40 -4.69 20.63 -5.09
CA THR A 40 -5.15 20.93 -6.45
C THR A 40 -6.13 19.91 -7.04
N HIS A 41 -6.32 18.76 -6.39
CA HIS A 41 -7.08 17.61 -6.89
C HIS A 41 -8.51 17.55 -6.29
N LEU A 42 -8.86 18.48 -5.39
CA LEU A 42 -10.21 18.58 -4.83
C LEU A 42 -11.28 18.67 -5.94
N GLY A 43 -10.99 19.35 -7.04
CA GLY A 43 -11.91 19.45 -8.18
C GLY A 43 -12.20 18.10 -8.86
N ALA A 44 -11.18 17.26 -9.04
CA ALA A 44 -11.35 15.92 -9.61
C ALA A 44 -12.12 15.00 -8.64
N VAL A 45 -11.82 15.11 -7.35
CA VAL A 45 -12.50 14.36 -6.28
C VAL A 45 -13.97 14.75 -6.18
N MET A 46 -14.29 16.03 -6.21
CA MET A 46 -15.67 16.51 -6.25
C MET A 46 -16.40 16.09 -7.54
N SER A 47 -15.68 15.86 -8.63
CA SER A 47 -16.26 15.42 -9.90
C SER A 47 -16.60 13.93 -9.92
N ASN A 48 -15.91 13.10 -9.13
CA ASN A 48 -16.23 11.67 -8.99
C ASN A 48 -15.95 11.13 -7.56
N PRO A 49 -16.70 11.56 -6.55
CA PRO A 49 -16.39 11.25 -5.15
C PRO A 49 -16.45 9.76 -4.83
N GLN A 50 -17.33 9.01 -5.50
CA GLN A 50 -17.43 7.56 -5.30
C GLN A 50 -16.23 6.82 -5.90
N GLY A 51 -15.77 7.18 -7.10
CA GLY A 51 -14.58 6.58 -7.69
C GLY A 51 -13.36 6.72 -6.80
N TYR A 52 -13.14 7.91 -6.23
CA TYR A 52 -12.03 8.14 -5.30
C TYR A 52 -12.18 7.37 -3.98
N SER A 53 -13.40 7.29 -3.43
CA SER A 53 -13.66 6.48 -2.23
C SER A 53 -13.33 5.00 -2.46
N HIS A 54 -13.73 4.46 -3.62
CA HIS A 54 -13.44 3.08 -4.00
C HIS A 54 -11.93 2.84 -4.14
N VAL A 55 -11.19 3.79 -4.73
CA VAL A 55 -9.72 3.72 -4.84
C VAL A 55 -9.06 3.70 -3.47
N ALA A 56 -9.47 4.60 -2.59
CA ALA A 56 -8.94 4.68 -1.23
C ALA A 56 -9.18 3.38 -0.44
N GLN A 57 -10.38 2.80 -0.57
CA GLN A 57 -10.72 1.53 0.07
C GLN A 57 -9.86 0.36 -0.44
N LEU A 58 -9.69 0.24 -1.76
CA LEU A 58 -8.85 -0.82 -2.32
C LEU A 58 -7.40 -0.67 -1.87
N ARG A 59 -6.84 0.54 -1.95
CA ARG A 59 -5.48 0.84 -1.49
C ARG A 59 -5.32 0.45 -0.02
N SER A 60 -6.27 0.84 0.83
CA SER A 60 -6.24 0.48 2.25
C SER A 60 -6.19 -1.04 2.47
N MET A 61 -6.99 -1.82 1.72
CA MET A 61 -6.96 -3.28 1.80
C MET A 61 -5.59 -3.84 1.41
N VAL A 62 -5.02 -3.34 0.31
CA VAL A 62 -3.72 -3.77 -0.19
C VAL A 62 -2.61 -3.44 0.81
N MET A 63 -2.56 -2.20 1.32
CA MET A 63 -1.54 -1.78 2.29
C MET A 63 -1.68 -2.51 3.63
N GLN A 64 -2.90 -2.77 4.10
CA GLN A 64 -3.13 -3.53 5.32
C GLN A 64 -2.66 -4.98 5.19
N ALA A 65 -2.91 -5.63 4.04
CA ALA A 65 -2.41 -6.97 3.77
C ALA A 65 -0.89 -7.01 3.65
N TRP A 66 -0.27 -5.98 3.06
CA TRP A 66 1.18 -5.84 3.00
C TRP A 66 1.80 -5.70 4.40
N LYS A 67 1.27 -4.80 5.23
CA LYS A 67 1.73 -4.59 6.60
C LYS A 67 1.64 -5.86 7.44
N GLN A 68 0.54 -6.60 7.32
CA GLN A 68 0.39 -7.89 7.99
C GLN A 68 1.46 -8.89 7.50
N LEU A 69 1.68 -8.99 6.19
CA LEU A 69 2.70 -9.88 5.63
C LEU A 69 4.11 -9.55 6.15
N VAL A 70 4.51 -8.26 6.17
CA VAL A 70 5.82 -7.85 6.68
C VAL A 70 5.97 -8.16 8.17
N SER A 71 4.88 -8.03 8.94
CA SER A 71 4.90 -8.34 10.38
C SER A 71 5.21 -9.81 10.68
N GLU A 72 4.97 -10.72 9.73
CA GLU A 72 5.25 -12.15 9.86
C GLU A 72 6.73 -12.51 9.64
N TRP A 73 7.53 -11.59 9.08
CA TRP A 73 8.91 -11.87 8.71
C TRP A 73 9.93 -11.69 9.84
N ASP A 74 9.50 -11.20 11.00
CA ASP A 74 10.33 -11.00 12.19
C ASP A 74 11.63 -10.18 11.91
N LEU A 75 11.49 -9.07 11.17
CA LEU A 75 12.63 -8.25 10.73
C LEU A 75 13.14 -7.26 11.79
N GLY A 76 12.50 -7.20 12.97
CA GLY A 76 12.84 -6.23 14.02
C GLY A 76 12.88 -4.79 13.49
N ILE A 77 13.99 -4.08 13.73
CA ILE A 77 14.18 -2.68 13.29
C ILE A 77 14.21 -2.52 11.75
N GLY A 78 14.36 -3.61 11.00
CA GLY A 78 14.29 -3.60 9.54
C GLY A 78 12.85 -3.61 8.99
N ALA A 79 11.84 -3.90 9.82
CA ALA A 79 10.46 -4.06 9.37
C ALA A 79 9.89 -2.79 8.71
N GLU A 80 10.10 -1.63 9.33
CA GLU A 80 9.63 -0.33 8.81
C GLU A 80 10.22 0.00 7.44
N ALA A 81 11.53 -0.27 7.25
CA ALA A 81 12.20 -0.06 5.97
C ALA A 81 11.72 -1.04 4.88
N ALA A 82 11.44 -2.30 5.25
CA ALA A 82 10.85 -3.28 4.35
C ALA A 82 9.42 -2.90 3.95
N GLU A 83 8.62 -2.47 4.93
CA GLU A 83 7.24 -2.03 4.74
C GLU A 83 7.20 -0.87 3.76
N ALA A 84 7.93 0.20 4.03
CA ALA A 84 7.98 1.39 3.17
C ALA A 84 8.45 1.05 1.75
N LYS A 85 9.50 0.23 1.60
CA LYS A 85 10.00 -0.11 0.27
C LYS A 85 9.01 -0.97 -0.52
N GLY A 86 8.32 -1.89 0.15
CA GLY A 86 7.31 -2.70 -0.51
C GLY A 86 6.06 -1.91 -0.90
N GLN A 87 5.61 -0.97 -0.06
CA GLN A 87 4.51 -0.08 -0.41
C GLN A 87 4.80 0.70 -1.69
N GLU A 88 5.99 1.29 -1.79
CA GLU A 88 6.45 2.00 -3.00
C GLU A 88 6.37 1.10 -4.24
N LEU A 89 6.96 -0.09 -4.18
CA LEU A 89 7.03 -1.03 -5.31
C LEU A 89 5.65 -1.61 -5.67
N ILE A 90 4.81 -1.92 -4.69
CA ILE A 90 3.44 -2.40 -4.93
C ILE A 90 2.65 -1.32 -5.66
N MET A 91 2.72 -0.07 -5.22
CA MET A 91 2.01 1.03 -5.85
C MET A 91 2.51 1.28 -7.27
N GLU A 92 3.83 1.26 -7.50
CA GLU A 92 4.43 1.37 -8.84
C GLU A 92 3.91 0.27 -9.78
N ARG A 93 3.90 -0.98 -9.31
CA ARG A 93 3.49 -2.13 -10.12
C ARG A 93 1.99 -2.19 -10.35
N LEU A 94 1.21 -1.80 -9.35
CA LEU A 94 -0.24 -1.71 -9.44
C LEU A 94 -0.72 -0.44 -10.12
N HIS A 95 0.16 0.43 -10.62
CA HIS A 95 -0.24 1.57 -11.43
C HIS A 95 -0.75 1.15 -12.83
N ARG A 96 -0.31 -0.01 -13.34
CA ARG A 96 -0.83 -0.66 -14.57
C ARG A 96 -0.85 -2.18 -14.39
N PRO A 97 -1.78 -2.72 -13.58
CA PRO A 97 -1.85 -4.13 -13.29
C PRO A 97 -2.25 -4.90 -14.55
N GLU A 98 -1.81 -6.14 -14.63
CA GLU A 98 -2.31 -7.06 -15.64
C GLU A 98 -3.82 -7.29 -15.46
N PRO A 99 -4.58 -7.59 -16.53
CA PRO A 99 -6.05 -7.74 -16.44
C PRO A 99 -6.50 -8.73 -15.36
N GLU A 100 -5.79 -9.85 -15.21
CA GLU A 100 -6.10 -10.85 -14.17
C GLU A 100 -5.97 -10.27 -12.76
N ILE A 101 -4.95 -9.45 -12.51
CA ILE A 101 -4.74 -8.79 -11.22
C ILE A 101 -5.82 -7.75 -10.97
N GLN A 102 -6.18 -6.98 -12.00
CA GLN A 102 -7.25 -5.99 -11.92
C GLN A 102 -8.58 -6.65 -11.56
N GLU A 103 -8.93 -7.77 -12.18
CA GLU A 103 -10.16 -8.52 -11.89
C GLU A 103 -10.21 -9.00 -10.44
N ILE A 104 -9.12 -9.56 -9.92
CA ILE A 104 -9.06 -10.03 -8.52
C ILE A 104 -9.28 -8.87 -7.55
N LEU A 105 -8.60 -7.75 -7.76
CA LEU A 105 -8.68 -6.58 -6.88
C LEU A 105 -10.07 -5.94 -6.92
N LEU A 106 -10.68 -5.83 -8.11
CA LEU A 106 -12.04 -5.30 -8.26
C LEU A 106 -13.08 -6.22 -7.63
N ALA A 107 -12.94 -7.54 -7.76
CA ALA A 107 -13.85 -8.49 -7.12
C ALA A 107 -13.79 -8.40 -5.59
N LEU A 108 -12.60 -8.21 -5.01
CA LEU A 108 -12.45 -7.97 -3.57
C LEU A 108 -13.07 -6.65 -3.12
N LEU A 109 -12.94 -5.60 -3.92
CA LEU A 109 -13.56 -4.31 -3.65
C LEU A 109 -15.08 -4.39 -3.73
N GLU A 110 -15.63 -5.05 -4.75
CA GLU A 110 -17.07 -5.28 -4.88
C GLU A 110 -17.62 -6.08 -3.69
N ALA A 111 -16.90 -7.12 -3.27
CA ALA A 111 -17.25 -7.88 -2.07
C ALA A 111 -17.30 -6.98 -0.82
N LYS A 112 -16.34 -6.04 -0.68
CA LYS A 112 -16.33 -5.05 0.41
C LYS A 112 -17.53 -4.11 0.33
N LEU A 113 -17.78 -3.52 -0.83
CA LEU A 113 -18.84 -2.54 -1.04
C LEU A 113 -20.24 -3.16 -0.93
N SER A 114 -20.37 -4.47 -1.15
CA SER A 114 -21.64 -5.19 -0.97
C SER A 114 -22.05 -5.34 0.50
N LYS A 115 -21.12 -5.15 1.45
CA LYS A 115 -21.41 -5.24 2.88
C LYS A 115 -21.74 -3.87 3.47
N PRO A 116 -22.63 -3.79 4.48
CA PRO A 116 -22.81 -2.59 5.26
C PRO A 116 -21.50 -2.12 5.90
N GLU A 117 -21.40 -0.81 6.12
CA GLU A 117 -20.27 -0.20 6.79
C GLU A 117 -20.05 -0.82 8.19
N GLY A 118 -18.81 -1.19 8.50
CA GLY A 118 -18.46 -1.89 9.74
C GLY A 118 -18.68 -3.41 9.73
N GLU A 119 -19.31 -4.00 8.71
CA GLU A 119 -19.50 -5.46 8.60
C GLU A 119 -18.46 -6.14 7.69
N TRP A 120 -17.58 -5.37 7.07
CA TRP A 120 -16.44 -5.90 6.34
C TRP A 120 -15.23 -6.10 7.25
N ASP A 121 -14.62 -7.28 7.14
CA ASP A 121 -13.41 -7.62 7.87
C ASP A 121 -12.35 -8.15 6.89
N MET A 122 -11.09 -7.86 7.20
CA MET A 122 -9.92 -8.41 6.51
C MET A 122 -9.67 -9.84 7.00
N THR A 123 -10.56 -10.74 6.58
CA THR A 123 -10.43 -12.17 6.91
C THR A 123 -9.14 -12.76 6.32
N GLU A 124 -8.70 -13.90 6.87
CA GLU A 124 -7.55 -14.65 6.33
C GLU A 124 -7.72 -14.99 4.84
N PHE A 125 -8.95 -15.25 4.40
CA PHE A 125 -9.24 -15.44 2.98
C PHE A 125 -8.93 -14.19 2.15
N VAL A 126 -9.32 -13.01 2.60
CA VAL A 126 -9.03 -11.74 1.91
C VAL A 126 -7.52 -11.47 1.90
N HIS A 127 -6.85 -11.69 3.03
CA HIS A 127 -5.40 -11.54 3.12
C HIS A 127 -4.66 -12.49 2.19
N SER A 128 -5.03 -13.78 2.13
CA SER A 128 -4.40 -14.74 1.22
C SER A 128 -4.60 -14.38 -0.26
N GLN A 129 -5.78 -13.89 -0.65
CA GLN A 129 -6.05 -13.44 -2.02
C GLN A 129 -5.15 -12.24 -2.40
N ILE A 130 -4.99 -11.26 -1.52
CA ILE A 130 -4.11 -10.11 -1.77
C ILE A 130 -2.64 -10.52 -1.75
N ARG A 131 -2.23 -11.46 -0.88
CA ARG A 131 -0.87 -12.02 -0.90
C ARG A 131 -0.55 -12.73 -2.21
N ALA A 132 -1.52 -13.44 -2.78
CA ALA A 132 -1.37 -14.04 -4.11
C ALA A 132 -1.15 -12.96 -5.19
N VAL A 133 -1.80 -11.80 -5.07
CA VAL A 133 -1.52 -10.64 -5.93
C VAL A 133 -0.08 -10.17 -5.77
N PHE A 134 0.45 -10.03 -4.56
CA PHE A 134 1.86 -9.66 -4.34
C PHE A 134 2.83 -10.64 -5.01
N GLY A 135 2.54 -11.94 -4.91
CA GLY A 135 3.36 -12.98 -5.53
C GLY A 135 3.39 -12.92 -7.07
N LYS A 136 2.37 -12.33 -7.69
CA LYS A 136 2.29 -12.14 -9.15
C LYS A 136 2.86 -10.79 -9.59
N VAL A 137 2.63 -9.75 -8.79
CA VAL A 137 2.94 -8.35 -9.12
C VAL A 137 4.40 -7.99 -8.81
N LEU A 138 4.95 -8.50 -7.71
CA LEU A 138 6.32 -8.22 -7.30
C LEU A 138 7.30 -9.19 -7.96
N THR A 139 8.27 -8.64 -8.67
CA THR A 139 9.34 -9.41 -9.30
C THR A 139 10.39 -9.85 -8.28
N GLN A 140 11.25 -10.82 -8.64
CA GLN A 140 12.39 -11.19 -7.80
C GLN A 140 13.31 -10.00 -7.47
N LYS A 141 13.43 -9.03 -8.38
CA LYS A 141 14.21 -7.80 -8.15
C LYS A 141 13.56 -6.93 -7.08
N ASP A 142 12.23 -6.84 -7.08
CA ASP A 142 11.47 -6.07 -6.09
C ASP A 142 11.63 -6.70 -4.70
N TRP A 143 11.47 -8.02 -4.59
CA TRP A 143 11.72 -8.76 -3.35
C TRP A 143 13.14 -8.56 -2.81
N ARG A 144 14.14 -8.53 -3.70
CA ARG A 144 15.52 -8.25 -3.32
C ARG A 144 15.66 -6.82 -2.78
N ALA A 145 15.07 -5.83 -3.44
CA ALA A 145 15.15 -4.43 -2.99
C ALA A 145 14.51 -4.22 -1.60
N ILE A 146 13.41 -4.93 -1.31
CA ILE A 146 12.78 -4.94 0.02
C ILE A 146 13.74 -5.53 1.06
N ALA A 147 14.34 -6.69 0.76
CA ALA A 147 15.28 -7.34 1.67
C ALA A 147 16.55 -6.49 1.91
N GLU A 148 17.07 -5.85 0.86
CA GLU A 148 18.22 -4.93 0.95
C GLU A 148 17.90 -3.72 1.83
N SER A 149 16.70 -3.15 1.70
CA SER A 149 16.26 -2.02 2.53
C SER A 149 16.20 -2.39 4.01
N ALA A 150 15.66 -3.57 4.34
CA ALA A 150 15.64 -4.09 5.71
C ALA A 150 17.07 -4.31 6.24
N ARG A 151 17.91 -4.98 5.45
CA ARG A 151 19.32 -5.24 5.78
C ARG A 151 20.07 -3.96 6.08
N ASP A 152 19.94 -2.94 5.23
CA ASP A 152 20.68 -1.69 5.35
C ASP A 152 20.25 -0.92 6.61
N ARG A 153 18.96 -0.98 6.98
CA ARG A 153 18.46 -0.42 8.23
C ARG A 153 19.05 -1.12 9.47
N ILE A 154 19.10 -2.45 9.46
CA ILE A 154 19.70 -3.25 10.54
C ILE A 154 21.21 -2.96 10.63
N TYR A 155 21.91 -2.98 9.50
CA TYR A 155 23.35 -2.70 9.42
C TYR A 155 23.69 -1.32 9.99
N ALA A 156 22.96 -0.28 9.56
CA ALA A 156 23.16 1.08 10.07
C ALA A 156 22.90 1.18 11.58
N GLN A 157 21.96 0.40 12.13
CA GLN A 157 21.72 0.38 13.57
C GLN A 157 22.90 -0.21 14.34
N VAL A 158 23.50 -1.30 13.86
CA VAL A 158 24.67 -1.91 14.51
C VAL A 158 25.86 -0.96 14.52
N LEU A 159 26.17 -0.31 13.38
CA LEU A 159 27.27 0.66 13.31
C LEU A 159 27.07 1.85 14.25
N ARG A 160 25.82 2.32 14.44
CA ARG A 160 25.52 3.37 15.42
C ARG A 160 25.83 2.94 16.85
N GLN A 161 25.60 1.67 17.20
CA GLN A 161 25.92 1.17 18.54
C GLN A 161 27.44 1.08 18.77
N GLU A 162 28.23 0.73 17.75
CA GLU A 162 29.69 0.75 17.82
C GLU A 162 30.22 2.16 18.13
N LEU A 163 29.76 3.17 17.40
CA LEU A 163 30.17 4.57 17.60
C LEU A 163 29.84 5.06 19.02
N VAL A 164 28.64 4.76 19.53
CA VAL A 164 28.22 5.12 20.90
C VAL A 164 29.06 4.39 21.96
N ALA A 165 29.45 3.14 21.70
CA ALA A 165 30.30 2.38 22.61
C ALA A 165 31.74 2.92 22.66
N VAL A 166 32.28 3.36 21.52
CA VAL A 166 33.62 3.94 21.41
C VAL A 166 33.68 5.34 22.05
N GLU A 167 32.64 6.18 21.92
CA GLU A 167 32.60 7.51 22.54
C GLU A 167 32.46 7.50 24.08
N ARG A 168 32.11 6.35 24.67
CA ARG A 168 31.97 6.18 26.12
C ARG A 168 33.22 5.61 26.81
N LEU A 169 34.28 5.34 26.04
CA LEU A 169 35.60 4.91 26.53
C LEU A 169 36.58 6.08 26.57
#